data_AF-Q6AYK3-F1
#
_entry.id   AF-Q6AYK3-F1
#
_cell.length_a   1.000
_cell.length_b   1.000
_cell.length_c   1.000
_cell.angle_alpha   90.00
_cell.angle_beta   90.00
_cell.angle_gamma   90.00
#
_symmetry.space_group_name_H-M   'P 1'
#
loop_
_entity.id
_entity.type
_entity.pdbx_description
1 polymer ?
#
loop_
_entity_poly.entity_id
_entity_poly.type
_entity_poly.pdbx_seq_one_letter_code
_entity_poly.pdbx_strand_id
1 'polypeptide(L)'
;MEPAAEILVDSPDVIFGPEAIEARYEYRTTRVSREGGVLRVRPTATRFTFRTARQVPRLGVMLVGWGGNNGSTLTAAVLANRLRLTWPTRTGRKEANYYGSLTQAGTVNLGLDGDGREVFVPFSALLPMVAPNDLVFDGWDISSLNLAEAMRRAQVLDCGLQEQLWPHMESLRPRPSVYIPEFIAANQTARADNLIPGTRAQQLEQIRKDIRDFRSSAGLDKVIVLWTANTERFCEVVPGRNDTAENLLRTIQLGLEVSPSTLFAVASILEGCAFLNGSPQNTLVPGALELASQRHVFVGGDDFKSGQTKVKSVLVDFLIGSGLKTMSIVSYNHLGNNDGQNLSAPLQFRSKEVTKSSVVDDMVQSNRVLYAPGEEPDHCVVIKYVPYVGDSKRALDEYTSELMLGGTNTLVLHNTCEDSLLAAPIMLDLVLLTELCQRVSFCTDSDPEPQGFHPVLSVLSFLFKAPLVPPGSPVVNALFRQRSCIENIFRACVGLPPQNHMLLEHKMERPFPGIKPEEVKATSPLPCKKESTPATNGCTGDANGHTQAPTPELSTA
;
A
#
# COMPACT_ATOMS: atom_id res chain seq x y z
N MET A 1 -22.30 15.38 -0.24
CA MET A 1 -22.05 13.97 0.09
C MET A 1 -23.15 13.57 1.05
N GLU A 2 -24.07 12.69 0.65
CA GLU A 2 -24.98 12.08 1.62
C GLU A 2 -24.14 11.44 2.74
N PRO A 3 -24.58 11.47 4.00
CA PRO A 3 -23.89 10.76 5.06
C PRO A 3 -23.71 9.30 4.61
N ALA A 4 -22.49 8.77 4.73
CA ALA A 4 -22.22 7.38 4.37
C ALA A 4 -23.24 6.49 5.09
N ALA A 5 -23.94 5.64 4.33
CA ALA A 5 -24.96 4.76 4.90
C ALA A 5 -24.32 3.90 6.00
N GLU A 6 -24.92 3.93 7.19
CA GLU A 6 -24.53 3.04 8.28
C GLU A 6 -24.89 1.61 7.89
N ILE A 7 -23.91 0.71 7.90
CA ILE A 7 -24.13 -0.71 7.61
C ILE A 7 -24.56 -1.39 8.90
N LEU A 8 -25.75 -1.97 8.89
CA LEU A 8 -26.23 -2.85 9.94
C LEU A 8 -26.45 -4.24 9.35
N VAL A 9 -25.72 -5.23 9.88
CA VAL A 9 -25.88 -6.63 9.49
C VAL A 9 -26.91 -7.27 10.42
N ASP A 10 -28.07 -7.63 9.87
CA ASP A 10 -29.11 -8.35 10.59
C ASP A 10 -28.78 -9.85 10.61
N SER A 11 -28.04 -10.27 11.63
CA SER A 11 -27.65 -11.67 11.83
C SER A 11 -27.59 -12.00 13.33
N PRO A 12 -28.04 -13.21 13.75
CA PRO A 12 -27.91 -13.65 15.14
C PRO A 12 -26.44 -13.81 15.59
N ASP A 13 -25.51 -13.82 14.64
CA ASP A 13 -24.08 -13.94 14.89
C ASP A 13 -23.38 -12.58 15.06
N VAL A 14 -24.07 -11.45 14.99
CA VAL A 14 -23.46 -10.13 15.22
C VAL A 14 -24.30 -9.26 16.14
N ILE A 15 -23.63 -8.55 17.05
CA ILE A 15 -24.26 -7.61 17.98
C ILE A 15 -23.54 -6.27 17.85
N PHE A 16 -24.27 -5.23 17.43
CA PHE A 16 -23.79 -3.86 17.40
C PHE A 16 -24.05 -3.19 18.76
N GLY A 17 -23.13 -3.36 19.70
CA GLY A 17 -23.20 -2.72 21.02
C GLY A 17 -22.75 -1.26 21.02
N PRO A 18 -22.92 -0.53 22.14
CA PRO A 18 -22.45 0.85 22.27
C PRO A 18 -20.92 0.96 22.22
N GLU A 19 -20.19 0.00 22.80
CA GLU A 19 -18.72 0.04 22.90
C GLU A 19 -18.01 -0.72 21.78
N ALA A 20 -18.60 -1.82 21.31
CA ALA A 20 -17.98 -2.73 20.36
C ALA A 20 -19.01 -3.42 19.45
N ILE A 21 -18.53 -3.85 18.28
CA ILE A 21 -19.21 -4.81 17.41
C ILE A 21 -18.66 -6.19 17.78
N GLU A 22 -19.53 -7.10 18.18
CA GLU A 22 -19.15 -8.49 18.46
C GLU A 22 -19.72 -9.41 17.38
N ALA A 23 -18.88 -10.20 16.73
CA ALA A 23 -19.26 -11.08 15.64
C ALA A 23 -18.74 -12.50 15.85
N ARG A 24 -19.64 -13.48 15.84
CA ARG A 24 -19.33 -14.90 15.75
C ARG A 24 -19.10 -15.25 14.29
N TYR A 25 -17.98 -15.89 14.00
CA TYR A 25 -17.58 -16.19 12.63
C TYR A 25 -16.97 -17.59 12.51
N GLU A 26 -17.46 -18.39 11.58
CA GLU A 26 -16.90 -19.71 11.31
C GLU A 26 -15.83 -19.63 10.22
N TYR A 27 -14.56 -19.66 10.61
CA TYR A 27 -13.44 -19.69 9.68
C TYR A 27 -13.28 -21.09 9.09
N ARG A 28 -13.69 -21.25 7.82
CA ARG A 28 -13.57 -22.49 7.04
C ARG A 28 -12.30 -22.47 6.20
N THR A 29 -11.51 -23.54 6.30
CA THR A 29 -10.27 -23.73 5.51
C THR A 29 -10.04 -25.22 5.23
N THR A 30 -8.92 -25.58 4.61
CA THR A 30 -8.54 -26.96 4.33
C THR A 30 -7.13 -27.28 4.83
N ARG A 31 -6.93 -28.51 5.31
CA ARG A 31 -5.60 -29.09 5.58
C ARG A 31 -5.26 -30.09 4.50
N VAL A 32 -4.05 -30.01 3.96
CA VAL A 32 -3.58 -30.90 2.89
C VAL A 32 -2.40 -31.72 3.38
N SER A 33 -2.45 -33.04 3.21
CA SER A 33 -1.31 -33.94 3.43
C SER A 33 -1.01 -34.75 2.17
N ARG A 34 0.22 -35.22 2.03
CA ARG A 34 0.66 -36.06 0.91
C ARG A 34 1.09 -37.43 1.42
N GLU A 35 0.43 -38.48 0.94
CA GLU A 35 0.74 -39.88 1.28
C GLU A 35 0.71 -40.72 -0.01
N GLY A 36 1.80 -41.43 -0.32
CA GLY A 36 1.86 -42.33 -1.48
C GLY A 36 1.55 -41.66 -2.83
N GLY A 37 1.90 -40.38 -3.00
CA GLY A 37 1.59 -39.60 -4.22
C GLY A 37 0.19 -38.97 -4.24
N VAL A 38 -0.71 -39.37 -3.34
CA VAL A 38 -2.07 -38.83 -3.22
C VAL A 38 -2.08 -37.62 -2.29
N LEU A 39 -2.78 -36.56 -2.70
CA LEU A 39 -3.09 -35.43 -1.84
C LEU A 39 -4.41 -35.71 -1.10
N ARG A 40 -4.36 -35.82 0.23
CA ARG A 40 -5.56 -35.89 1.08
C ARG A 40 -5.91 -34.48 1.53
N VAL A 41 -7.13 -34.03 1.21
CA VAL A 41 -7.63 -32.70 1.56
C VAL A 41 -8.74 -32.85 2.59
N ARG A 42 -8.57 -32.25 3.77
CA ARG A 42 -9.53 -32.28 4.88
C ARG A 42 -10.08 -30.87 5.12
N PRO A 43 -11.38 -30.62 4.88
CA PRO A 43 -12.04 -29.40 5.33
C PRO A 43 -11.99 -29.29 6.86
N THR A 44 -11.73 -28.08 7.37
CA THR A 44 -11.70 -27.77 8.80
C THR A 44 -12.40 -26.45 9.04
N ALA A 45 -13.08 -26.34 10.18
CA ALA A 45 -13.73 -25.11 10.63
C ALA A 45 -13.26 -24.77 12.05
N THR A 46 -13.08 -23.49 12.31
CA THR A 46 -12.79 -22.94 13.64
C THR A 46 -13.71 -21.77 13.89
N ARG A 47 -14.44 -21.80 15.01
CA ARG A 47 -15.32 -20.70 15.39
C ARG A 47 -14.51 -19.62 16.10
N PHE A 48 -14.58 -18.41 15.58
CA PHE A 48 -14.02 -17.20 16.15
C PHE A 48 -15.14 -16.34 16.75
N THR A 49 -14.79 -15.59 17.79
CA THR A 49 -15.56 -14.42 18.22
C THR A 49 -14.68 -13.19 18.05
N PHE A 50 -15.00 -12.35 17.06
CA PHE A 50 -14.38 -11.04 16.85
C PHE A 50 -15.04 -10.00 17.74
N ARG A 51 -14.24 -9.09 18.29
CA ARG A 51 -14.69 -7.88 18.99
C ARG A 51 -13.93 -6.68 18.43
N THR A 52 -14.66 -5.75 17.84
CA THR A 52 -14.12 -4.52 17.25
C THR A 52 -14.60 -3.30 18.03
N ALA A 53 -13.70 -2.57 18.68
CA ALA A 53 -14.05 -1.37 19.43
C ALA A 53 -14.57 -0.26 18.49
N ARG A 54 -15.70 0.36 18.84
CA ARG A 54 -16.36 1.40 18.00
C ARG A 54 -15.79 2.79 18.20
N GLN A 55 -15.23 3.08 19.37
CA GLN A 55 -14.64 4.38 19.67
C GLN A 55 -13.41 4.62 18.78
N VAL A 56 -13.52 5.59 17.88
CA VAL A 56 -12.44 6.03 17.01
C VAL A 56 -11.53 6.99 17.79
N PRO A 57 -10.21 6.75 17.86
CA PRO A 57 -9.30 7.58 18.63
C PRO A 57 -8.92 8.87 17.89
N ARG A 58 -8.47 9.88 18.63
CA ARG A 58 -7.73 10.99 18.06
C ARG A 58 -6.32 10.52 17.70
N LEU A 59 -6.06 10.44 16.39
CA LEU A 59 -4.85 9.81 15.84
C LEU A 59 -3.82 10.84 15.39
N GLY A 60 -2.61 10.72 15.92
CA GLY A 60 -1.43 11.40 15.40
C GLY A 60 -0.60 10.51 14.47
N VAL A 61 -0.02 11.14 13.45
CA VAL A 61 0.89 10.50 12.51
C VAL A 61 2.22 11.24 12.54
N MET A 62 3.28 10.55 12.95
CA MET A 62 4.64 11.10 12.89
C MET A 62 5.41 10.54 11.71
N LEU A 63 5.80 11.40 10.78
CA LEU A 63 6.49 11.00 9.56
C LEU A 63 8.01 11.21 9.72
N VAL A 64 8.80 10.16 9.48
CA VAL A 64 10.25 10.31 9.29
C VAL A 64 10.49 10.63 7.81
N GLY A 65 11.12 11.76 7.52
CA GLY A 65 11.15 12.35 6.18
C GLY A 65 9.92 13.21 5.88
N TRP A 66 9.36 13.88 6.90
CA TRP A 66 8.12 14.67 6.76
C TRP A 66 8.25 15.77 5.71
N GLY A 67 9.42 16.40 5.63
CA GLY A 67 9.73 17.43 4.64
C GLY A 67 10.06 16.87 3.25
N GLY A 68 9.96 15.56 3.00
CA GLY A 68 10.12 14.93 1.69
C GLY A 68 8.89 15.05 0.79
N ASN A 69 8.98 14.63 -0.47
CA ASN A 69 7.87 14.73 -1.43
C ASN A 69 6.58 14.08 -0.93
N ASN A 70 6.68 12.85 -0.42
CA ASN A 70 5.54 12.10 0.12
C ASN A 70 4.94 12.76 1.37
N GLY A 71 5.80 13.16 2.32
CA GLY A 71 5.38 13.76 3.58
C GLY A 71 4.66 15.10 3.37
N SER A 72 5.21 15.98 2.54
CA SER A 72 4.54 17.25 2.19
C SER A 72 3.24 17.02 1.42
N THR A 73 3.21 16.04 0.51
CA THR A 73 2.02 15.74 -0.30
C THR A 73 0.88 15.16 0.55
N LEU A 74 1.17 14.23 1.47
CA LEU A 74 0.14 13.68 2.36
C LEU A 74 -0.46 14.76 3.28
N THR A 75 0.38 15.58 3.91
CA THR A 75 -0.09 16.67 4.77
C THR A 75 -0.91 17.69 3.97
N ALA A 76 -0.46 18.06 2.77
CA ALA A 76 -1.21 18.92 1.86
C ALA A 76 -2.56 18.32 1.45
N ALA A 77 -2.62 17.03 1.13
CA ALA A 77 -3.84 16.34 0.74
C ALA A 77 -4.88 16.34 1.87
N VAL A 78 -4.45 16.09 3.12
CA VAL A 78 -5.35 16.14 4.28
C VAL A 78 -5.87 17.55 4.53
N LEU A 79 -4.99 18.56 4.48
CA LEU A 79 -5.39 19.96 4.64
C LEU A 79 -6.36 20.40 3.53
N ALA A 80 -6.07 20.09 2.27
CA ALA A 80 -6.91 20.45 1.14
C ALA A 80 -8.31 19.84 1.24
N ASN A 81 -8.42 18.57 1.65
CA ASN A 81 -9.71 17.90 1.87
C ASN A 81 -10.46 18.46 3.08
N ARG A 82 -9.76 18.71 4.20
CA ARG A 82 -10.32 19.34 5.41
C ARG A 82 -10.91 20.72 5.09
N LEU A 83 -10.19 21.52 4.31
CA LEU A 83 -10.58 22.88 3.90
C LEU A 83 -11.53 22.90 2.69
N ARG A 84 -11.84 21.73 2.10
CA ARG A 84 -12.68 21.58 0.90
C ARG A 84 -12.21 22.47 -0.26
N LEU A 85 -10.89 22.52 -0.46
CA LEU A 85 -10.27 23.39 -1.47
C LEU A 85 -10.63 22.96 -2.88
N THR A 86 -10.72 23.95 -3.75
CA THR A 86 -10.93 23.77 -5.18
C THR A 86 -10.01 24.74 -5.92
N TRP A 87 -9.40 24.31 -7.03
CA TRP A 87 -8.43 25.14 -7.77
C TRP A 87 -8.65 25.03 -9.28
N PRO A 88 -8.39 26.12 -10.03
CA PRO A 88 -8.44 26.06 -11.48
C PRO A 88 -7.25 25.28 -12.02
N THR A 89 -7.49 24.46 -13.05
CA THR A 89 -6.45 23.86 -13.88
C THR A 89 -6.77 24.15 -15.34
N ARG A 90 -5.82 23.88 -16.25
CA ARG A 90 -6.05 23.97 -17.70
C ARG A 90 -7.23 23.12 -18.21
N THR A 91 -7.67 22.12 -17.44
CA THR A 91 -8.78 21.21 -17.79
C THR A 91 -10.08 21.53 -17.05
N GLY A 92 -10.17 22.69 -16.41
CA GLY A 92 -11.29 23.09 -15.57
C GLY A 92 -10.95 23.05 -14.08
N ARG A 93 -11.96 23.34 -13.24
CA ARG A 93 -11.80 23.37 -11.78
C ARG A 93 -11.67 21.94 -11.24
N LYS A 94 -10.73 21.74 -10.33
CA LYS A 94 -10.54 20.50 -9.57
C LYS A 94 -10.97 20.69 -8.12
N GLU A 95 -11.34 19.61 -7.47
CA GLU A 95 -11.72 19.57 -6.05
C GLU A 95 -10.83 18.59 -5.29
N ALA A 96 -10.49 18.93 -4.04
CA ALA A 96 -9.73 18.04 -3.17
C ALA A 96 -10.49 16.72 -2.96
N ASN A 97 -9.76 15.60 -3.05
CA ASN A 97 -10.27 14.25 -2.86
C ASN A 97 -9.15 13.33 -2.35
N TYR A 98 -9.48 12.06 -2.10
CA TYR A 98 -8.53 11.02 -1.68
C TYR A 98 -8.42 9.90 -2.72
N TYR A 99 -8.45 10.22 -4.02
CA TYR A 99 -8.30 9.20 -5.06
C TYR A 99 -6.97 8.44 -4.91
N GLY A 100 -7.01 7.14 -5.21
CA GLY A 100 -5.90 6.22 -5.02
C GLY A 100 -5.86 5.52 -3.66
N SER A 101 -6.63 6.00 -2.67
CA SER A 101 -6.77 5.33 -1.36
C SER A 101 -7.85 4.24 -1.42
N LEU A 102 -7.49 3.03 -0.99
CA LEU A 102 -8.43 1.92 -0.82
C LEU A 102 -9.49 2.26 0.21
N THR A 103 -9.10 2.83 1.34
CA THR A 103 -10.05 3.09 2.44
C THR A 103 -11.04 4.20 2.11
N GLN A 104 -10.63 5.21 1.33
CA GLN A 104 -11.46 6.39 1.06
C GLN A 104 -12.19 6.35 -0.29
N ALA A 105 -11.62 5.70 -1.30
CA ALA A 105 -12.18 5.64 -2.65
C ALA A 105 -12.50 4.21 -3.11
N GLY A 106 -12.13 3.18 -2.35
CA GLY A 106 -12.49 1.81 -2.63
C GLY A 106 -13.92 1.48 -2.21
N THR A 107 -14.48 0.44 -2.82
CA THR A 107 -15.79 -0.12 -2.48
C THR A 107 -15.67 -1.61 -2.19
N VAL A 108 -16.68 -2.13 -1.50
CA VAL A 108 -16.89 -3.56 -1.23
C VAL A 108 -18.30 -3.94 -1.63
N ASN A 109 -18.47 -5.16 -2.13
CA ASN A 109 -19.80 -5.70 -2.44
C ASN A 109 -20.41 -6.29 -1.16
N LEU A 110 -21.64 -5.88 -0.80
CA LEU A 110 -22.36 -6.46 0.33
C LEU A 110 -23.20 -7.69 -0.06
N GLY A 111 -23.72 -7.74 -1.28
CA GLY A 111 -24.64 -8.76 -1.76
C GLY A 111 -25.54 -8.20 -2.86
N LEU A 112 -26.72 -8.80 -3.03
CA LEU A 112 -27.73 -8.37 -4.00
C LEU A 112 -28.88 -7.62 -3.31
N ASP A 113 -29.44 -6.61 -3.98
CA ASP A 113 -30.70 -5.97 -3.56
C ASP A 113 -31.94 -6.80 -3.99
N GLY A 114 -33.13 -6.29 -3.70
CA GLY A 114 -34.40 -6.94 -4.06
C GLY A 114 -34.65 -7.04 -5.58
N ASP A 115 -33.89 -6.33 -6.42
CA ASP A 115 -33.94 -6.41 -7.88
C ASP A 115 -32.81 -7.33 -8.43
N GLY A 116 -32.05 -7.99 -7.56
CA GLY A 116 -30.93 -8.86 -7.94
C GLY A 116 -29.68 -8.12 -8.41
N ARG A 117 -29.51 -6.85 -8.03
CA ARG A 117 -28.34 -6.04 -8.40
C ARG A 117 -27.33 -6.00 -7.27
N GLU A 118 -26.04 -6.04 -7.61
CA GLU A 118 -24.99 -5.92 -6.62
C GLU A 118 -25.02 -4.57 -5.90
N VAL A 119 -24.97 -4.62 -4.56
CA VAL A 119 -24.94 -3.43 -3.70
C VAL A 119 -23.51 -3.20 -3.23
N PHE A 120 -22.93 -2.09 -3.70
CA PHE A 120 -21.60 -1.65 -3.28
C PHE A 120 -21.68 -0.50 -2.28
N VAL A 121 -20.82 -0.55 -1.28
CA VAL A 121 -20.66 0.50 -0.27
C VAL A 121 -19.20 0.97 -0.21
N PRO A 122 -18.93 2.19 0.26
CA PRO A 122 -17.56 2.63 0.53
C PRO A 122 -16.84 1.65 1.46
N PHE A 123 -15.57 1.39 1.21
CA PHE A 123 -14.77 0.46 2.02
C PHE A 123 -14.74 0.86 3.50
N SER A 124 -14.64 2.17 3.78
CA SER A 124 -14.68 2.74 5.12
C SER A 124 -16.02 2.59 5.85
N ALA A 125 -17.10 2.18 5.17
CA ALA A 125 -18.41 1.97 5.80
C ALA A 125 -18.51 0.62 6.53
N LEU A 126 -17.63 -0.36 6.24
CA LEU A 126 -17.66 -1.69 6.87
C LEU A 126 -17.46 -1.65 8.40
N LEU A 127 -16.55 -0.80 8.87
CA LEU A 127 -16.18 -0.69 10.28
C LEU A 127 -15.89 0.78 10.61
N PRO A 128 -16.18 1.25 11.83
CA PRO A 128 -15.82 2.61 12.26
C PRO A 128 -14.32 2.85 12.08
N MET A 129 -13.94 3.88 11.32
CA MET A 129 -12.56 4.20 10.95
C MET A 129 -12.25 5.67 11.24
N VAL A 130 -10.99 5.99 11.54
CA VAL A 130 -10.53 7.38 11.64
C VAL A 130 -10.81 8.11 10.33
N ALA A 131 -11.44 9.29 10.41
CA ALA A 131 -11.59 10.13 9.25
C ALA A 131 -10.21 10.74 8.88
N PRO A 132 -9.76 10.65 7.61
CA PRO A 132 -8.49 11.24 7.18
C PRO A 132 -8.33 12.71 7.56
N ASN A 133 -9.43 13.46 7.51
CA ASN A 133 -9.47 14.88 7.82
C ASN A 133 -9.18 15.18 9.31
N ASP A 134 -9.23 14.20 10.20
CA ASP A 134 -8.98 14.37 11.64
C ASP A 134 -7.55 14.01 12.04
N LEU A 135 -6.73 13.54 11.09
CA LEU A 135 -5.33 13.24 11.34
C LEU A 135 -4.54 14.50 11.72
N VAL A 136 -3.72 14.35 12.77
CA VAL A 136 -2.76 15.37 13.20
C VAL A 136 -1.36 14.90 12.80
N PHE A 137 -0.60 15.76 12.12
CA PHE A 137 0.75 15.45 11.65
C PHE A 137 1.82 16.17 12.46
N ASP A 138 2.91 15.46 12.71
CA ASP A 138 4.21 15.97 13.14
C ASP A 138 5.27 15.05 12.49
N GLY A 139 6.55 15.26 12.76
CA GLY A 139 7.58 14.37 12.23
C GLY A 139 8.96 14.99 12.23
N TRP A 140 9.87 14.27 11.60
CA TRP A 140 11.28 14.61 11.55
C TRP A 140 11.76 14.69 10.11
N ASP A 141 12.72 15.57 9.85
CA ASP A 141 13.45 15.58 8.59
C ASP A 141 14.88 16.07 8.85
N ILE A 142 15.85 15.55 8.09
CA ILE A 142 17.22 16.05 8.15
C ILE A 142 17.34 17.46 7.58
N SER A 143 16.31 17.94 6.86
CA SER A 143 16.18 19.29 6.32
C SER A 143 15.27 20.16 7.19
N SER A 144 15.65 21.42 7.40
CA SER A 144 14.94 22.41 8.20
C SER A 144 13.78 23.13 7.49
N LEU A 145 13.60 22.87 6.19
CA LEU A 145 12.53 23.47 5.38
C LEU A 145 11.16 23.23 6.02
N ASN A 146 10.34 24.28 6.10
CA ASN A 146 8.94 24.12 6.49
C ASN A 146 8.14 23.39 5.39
N LEU A 147 6.94 22.93 5.70
CA LEU A 147 6.16 22.10 4.79
C LEU A 147 5.69 22.85 3.53
N ALA A 148 5.55 24.19 3.57
CA ALA A 148 5.24 24.98 2.37
C ALA A 148 6.44 25.07 1.41
N GLU A 149 7.65 25.26 1.95
CA GLU A 149 8.90 25.20 1.18
C GLU A 149 9.16 23.80 0.63
N ALA A 150 8.91 22.76 1.43
CA ALA A 150 9.00 21.36 1.01
C ALA A 150 8.02 21.04 -0.12
N MET A 151 6.77 21.48 -0.03
CA MET A 151 5.75 21.33 -1.08
C MET A 151 6.20 21.97 -2.39
N ARG A 152 6.75 23.19 -2.33
CA ARG A 152 7.31 23.88 -3.50
C ARG A 152 8.50 23.12 -4.09
N ARG A 153 9.43 22.66 -3.25
CA ARG A 153 10.60 21.86 -3.66
C ARG A 153 10.20 20.54 -4.32
N ALA A 154 9.14 19.90 -3.83
CA ALA A 154 8.67 18.61 -4.31
C ALA A 154 8.07 18.67 -5.73
N GLN A 155 7.53 19.81 -6.14
CA GLN A 155 6.94 20.04 -7.47
C GLN A 155 5.84 19.01 -7.85
N VAL A 156 5.05 18.57 -6.86
CA VAL A 156 4.00 17.56 -7.03
C VAL A 156 2.62 18.19 -7.33
N LEU A 157 2.26 19.24 -6.58
CA LEU A 157 0.92 19.83 -6.61
C LEU A 157 0.83 20.99 -7.59
N ASP A 158 -0.35 21.23 -8.17
CA ASP A 158 -0.62 22.42 -8.99
C ASP A 158 -0.30 23.72 -8.24
N CYS A 159 0.31 24.71 -8.91
CA CYS A 159 0.71 25.98 -8.29
C CYS A 159 -0.44 26.69 -7.56
N GLY A 160 -1.64 26.73 -8.15
CA GLY A 160 -2.80 27.37 -7.52
C GLY A 160 -3.31 26.65 -6.26
N LEU A 161 -3.02 25.36 -6.11
CA LEU A 161 -3.26 24.64 -4.86
C LEU A 161 -2.15 24.92 -3.84
N GLN A 162 -0.89 24.98 -4.30
CA GLN A 162 0.24 25.34 -3.43
C GLN A 162 0.05 26.73 -2.80
N GLU A 163 -0.41 27.72 -3.56
CA GLU A 163 -0.69 29.07 -3.07
C GLU A 163 -1.77 29.09 -1.98
N GLN A 164 -2.86 28.32 -2.17
CA GLN A 164 -3.92 28.21 -1.18
C GLN A 164 -3.46 27.51 0.10
N LEU A 165 -2.58 26.52 -0.02
CA LEU A 165 -2.08 25.73 1.11
C LEU A 165 -0.90 26.39 1.85
N TRP A 166 -0.18 27.33 1.21
CA TRP A 166 0.98 28.00 1.77
C TRP A 166 0.78 28.50 3.22
N PRO A 167 -0.24 29.31 3.55
CA PRO A 167 -0.44 29.83 4.91
C PRO A 167 -0.75 28.73 5.94
N HIS A 168 -1.19 27.55 5.50
CA HIS A 168 -1.50 26.42 6.38
C HIS A 168 -0.30 25.49 6.60
N MET A 169 0.75 25.59 5.76
CA MET A 169 1.90 24.69 5.78
C MET A 169 3.20 25.39 6.19
N GLU A 170 3.28 26.72 6.16
CA GLU A 170 4.50 27.46 6.51
C GLU A 170 4.89 27.37 7.99
N SER A 171 3.90 27.17 8.88
CA SER A 171 4.11 27.01 10.32
C SER A 171 4.49 25.58 10.71
N LEU A 172 4.25 24.60 9.83
CA LEU A 172 4.58 23.21 10.06
C LEU A 172 6.07 23.00 9.73
N ARG A 173 6.89 22.72 10.75
CA ARG A 173 8.33 22.51 10.62
C ARG A 173 8.74 21.13 11.13
N PRO A 174 9.52 20.35 10.38
CA PRO A 174 10.03 19.09 10.88
C PRO A 174 10.94 19.27 12.10
N ARG A 175 10.82 18.37 13.06
CA ARG A 175 11.78 18.22 14.16
C ARG A 175 13.15 17.77 13.61
N PRO A 176 14.25 18.08 14.31
CA PRO A 176 15.57 17.56 13.94
C PRO A 176 15.59 16.04 13.86
N SER A 177 16.25 15.44 12.86
CA SER A 177 16.28 13.99 12.67
C SER A 177 17.66 13.37 12.92
N VAL A 178 17.75 12.04 12.92
CA VAL A 178 19.03 11.33 12.98
C VAL A 178 19.63 11.22 11.59
N TYR A 179 20.85 11.73 11.42
CA TYR A 179 21.62 11.59 10.19
C TYR A 179 22.87 10.77 10.43
N ILE A 180 23.04 9.72 9.61
CA ILE A 180 24.24 8.88 9.58
C ILE A 180 24.64 8.76 8.11
N PRO A 181 25.67 9.51 7.65
CA PRO A 181 26.02 9.63 6.23
C PRO A 181 26.20 8.28 5.52
N GLU A 182 26.68 7.26 6.24
CA GLU A 182 27.00 5.93 5.70
C GLU A 182 25.75 5.11 5.30
N PHE A 183 24.54 5.53 5.68
CA PHE A 183 23.31 4.80 5.39
C PHE A 183 22.58 5.28 4.13
N ILE A 184 22.72 6.55 3.74
CA ILE A 184 22.05 7.12 2.56
C ILE A 184 23.07 7.59 1.52
N ALA A 185 22.62 8.07 0.36
CA ALA A 185 23.55 8.51 -0.68
C ALA A 185 24.33 9.77 -0.22
N ALA A 186 25.64 9.82 -0.51
CA ALA A 186 26.50 10.95 -0.12
C ALA A 186 26.01 12.31 -0.66
N ASN A 187 25.25 12.30 -1.76
CA ASN A 187 24.63 13.48 -2.35
C ASN A 187 23.53 14.13 -1.48
N GLN A 188 23.14 13.49 -0.37
CA GLN A 188 22.18 14.03 0.59
C GLN A 188 22.84 14.94 1.64
N THR A 189 24.18 15.00 1.71
CA THR A 189 24.92 15.77 2.72
C THR A 189 24.52 17.26 2.74
N ALA A 190 24.36 17.88 1.57
CA ALA A 190 24.00 19.30 1.47
C ALA A 190 22.57 19.62 1.96
N ARG A 191 21.71 18.60 2.11
CA ARG A 191 20.34 18.74 2.61
C ARG A 191 20.24 18.64 4.13
N ALA A 192 21.27 18.09 4.78
CA ALA A 192 21.27 17.74 6.20
C ALA A 192 21.69 18.92 7.09
N ASP A 193 20.72 19.76 7.50
CA ASP A 193 20.92 20.94 8.36
C ASP A 193 20.09 20.91 9.66
N ASN A 194 19.24 19.88 9.86
CA ASN A 194 18.31 19.77 10.98
C ASN A 194 18.49 18.44 11.72
N LEU A 195 19.49 18.37 12.61
CA LEU A 195 19.99 17.10 13.14
C LEU A 195 19.89 16.97 14.67
N ILE A 196 19.60 15.76 15.16
CA ILE A 196 19.72 15.42 16.59
C ILE A 196 21.19 15.11 16.90
N PRO A 197 21.85 15.90 17.78
CA PRO A 197 23.23 15.65 18.17
C PRO A 197 23.34 14.49 19.18
N GLY A 198 24.56 14.06 19.47
CA GLY A 198 24.86 13.12 20.54
C GLY A 198 25.02 11.66 20.11
N THR A 199 25.15 10.77 21.09
CA THR A 199 25.31 9.32 20.89
C THR A 199 24.01 8.68 20.40
N ARG A 200 24.07 7.43 19.92
CA ARG A 200 22.88 6.66 19.51
C ARG A 200 21.84 6.53 20.62
N ALA A 201 22.28 6.36 21.86
CA ALA A 201 21.39 6.33 23.02
C ALA A 201 20.70 7.68 23.28
N GLN A 202 21.42 8.81 23.14
CA GLN A 202 20.84 10.15 23.28
C GLN A 202 19.85 10.45 22.15
N GLN A 203 20.18 10.05 20.92
CA GLN A 203 19.29 10.16 19.77
C GLN A 203 18.02 9.34 19.94
N LEU A 204 18.13 8.09 20.41
CA LEU A 204 16.98 7.25 20.73
C LEU A 204 16.07 7.93 21.76
N GLU A 205 16.62 8.42 22.86
CA GLU A 205 15.82 9.07 23.92
C GLU A 205 15.19 10.39 23.45
N GLN A 206 15.86 11.14 22.58
CA GLN A 206 15.27 12.34 21.96
C GLN A 206 14.05 11.98 21.08
N ILE A 207 14.13 10.95 20.24
CA ILE A 207 12.99 10.49 19.44
C ILE A 207 11.82 10.07 20.34
N ARG A 208 12.10 9.34 21.42
CA ARG A 208 11.09 8.94 22.42
C ARG A 208 10.46 10.13 23.12
N LYS A 209 11.26 11.16 23.43
CA LYS A 209 10.77 12.42 23.99
C LYS A 209 9.87 13.15 23.01
N ASP A 210 10.24 13.22 21.73
CA ASP A 210 9.44 13.85 20.68
C ASP A 210 8.07 13.17 20.51
N ILE A 211 8.03 11.83 20.54
CA ILE A 211 6.77 11.06 20.49
C ILE A 211 5.86 11.40 21.68
N ARG A 212 6.41 11.45 22.90
CA ARG A 212 5.65 11.81 24.12
C ARG A 212 5.16 13.26 24.10
N ASP A 213 6.03 14.17 23.66
CA ASP A 213 5.72 15.59 23.49
C ASP A 213 4.58 15.79 22.49
N PHE A 214 4.67 15.18 21.31
CA PHE A 214 3.60 15.22 20.32
C PHE A 214 2.28 14.63 20.85
N ARG A 215 2.33 13.44 21.47
CA ARG A 215 1.14 12.79 22.03
C ARG A 215 0.44 13.70 23.05
N SER A 216 1.20 14.29 23.97
CA SER A 216 0.66 15.14 25.04
C SER A 216 0.19 16.51 24.55
N SER A 217 0.99 17.22 23.76
CA SER A 217 0.69 18.57 23.28
C SER A 217 -0.51 18.61 22.33
N ALA A 218 -0.71 17.58 21.52
CA ALA A 218 -1.83 17.47 20.60
C ALA A 218 -3.05 16.70 21.17
N GLY A 219 -2.97 16.21 22.41
CA GLY A 219 -4.06 15.49 23.10
C GLY A 219 -4.47 14.20 22.38
N LEU A 220 -3.49 13.40 21.96
CA LEU A 220 -3.71 12.23 21.10
C LEU A 220 -3.86 10.94 21.91
N ASP A 221 -4.81 10.10 21.53
CA ASP A 221 -4.99 8.77 22.13
C ASP A 221 -3.97 7.77 21.58
N LYS A 222 -3.65 7.89 20.28
CA LYS A 222 -2.73 7.01 19.56
C LYS A 222 -1.79 7.80 18.66
N VAL A 223 -0.59 7.26 18.48
CA VAL A 223 0.41 7.76 17.53
C VAL A 223 0.92 6.59 16.68
N ILE A 224 0.97 6.80 15.37
CA ILE A 224 1.62 5.89 14.41
C ILE A 224 2.84 6.60 13.84
N VAL A 225 3.98 5.91 13.82
CA VAL A 225 5.22 6.39 13.22
C VAL A 225 5.40 5.71 11.86
N LEU A 226 5.64 6.51 10.82
CA LEU A 226 5.82 6.00 9.46
C LEU A 226 7.12 6.54 8.86
N TRP A 227 7.96 5.63 8.39
CA TRP A 227 9.18 5.96 7.66
C TRP A 227 8.88 6.23 6.18
N THR A 228 9.10 7.45 5.73
CA THR A 228 9.00 7.88 4.32
C THR A 228 10.22 8.70 3.88
N ALA A 229 11.33 8.56 4.61
CA ALA A 229 12.59 9.23 4.33
C ALA A 229 13.37 8.51 3.22
N ASN A 230 14.58 9.00 2.95
CA ASN A 230 15.48 8.40 1.98
C ASN A 230 15.66 6.89 2.21
N THR A 231 15.70 6.14 1.11
CA THR A 231 16.06 4.72 1.15
C THR A 231 17.47 4.58 1.72
N GLU A 232 17.61 3.80 2.79
CA GLU A 232 18.91 3.44 3.36
C GLU A 232 19.48 2.20 2.64
N ARG A 233 20.78 1.96 2.78
CA ARG A 233 21.36 0.64 2.48
C ARG A 233 20.85 -0.40 3.50
N PHE A 234 20.98 -1.67 3.15
CA PHE A 234 20.72 -2.76 4.09
C PHE A 234 21.72 -2.75 5.26
N CYS A 235 21.24 -3.14 6.42
CA CYS A 235 22.04 -3.49 7.59
C CYS A 235 22.38 -4.99 7.55
N GLU A 236 23.59 -5.34 7.96
CA GLU A 236 23.91 -6.76 8.23
C GLU A 236 23.21 -7.23 9.50
N VAL A 237 22.71 -8.47 9.48
CA VAL A 237 22.19 -9.14 10.68
C VAL A 237 23.34 -9.92 11.30
N VAL A 238 23.78 -9.51 12.49
CA VAL A 238 24.98 -10.02 13.16
C VAL A 238 24.59 -10.59 14.52
N PRO A 239 24.88 -11.90 14.77
CA PRO A 239 24.68 -12.50 16.09
C PRO A 239 25.39 -11.73 17.21
N GLY A 240 24.71 -11.52 18.33
CA GLY A 240 25.22 -10.72 19.45
C GLY A 240 25.06 -9.19 19.30
N ARG A 241 24.46 -8.72 18.20
CA ARG A 241 24.32 -7.29 17.91
C ARG A 241 22.88 -6.85 17.65
N ASN A 242 22.19 -7.46 16.69
CA ASN A 242 20.83 -7.07 16.29
C ASN A 242 19.93 -8.28 16.00
N ASP A 243 20.35 -9.45 16.49
CA ASP A 243 19.67 -10.74 16.41
C ASP A 243 18.59 -10.91 17.49
N THR A 244 18.75 -10.28 18.65
CA THR A 244 17.75 -10.28 19.73
C THR A 244 17.42 -8.86 20.22
N ALA A 245 16.29 -8.70 20.89
CA ALA A 245 15.85 -7.43 21.46
C ALA A 245 16.88 -6.87 22.46
N GLU A 246 17.40 -7.73 23.34
CA GLU A 246 18.42 -7.37 24.32
C GLU A 246 19.71 -6.90 23.63
N ASN A 247 20.20 -7.66 22.65
CA ASN A 247 21.41 -7.33 21.92
C ASN A 247 21.26 -6.01 21.14
N LEU A 248 20.10 -5.79 20.50
CA LEU A 248 19.83 -4.54 19.78
C LEU A 248 19.86 -3.33 20.72
N LEU A 249 19.17 -3.41 21.86
CA LEU A 249 19.17 -2.33 22.86
C LEU A 249 20.58 -2.08 23.41
N ARG A 250 21.34 -3.14 23.70
CA ARG A 250 22.75 -3.03 24.14
C ARG A 250 23.63 -2.38 23.07
N THR A 251 23.46 -2.74 21.80
CA THR A 251 24.19 -2.17 20.65
C THR A 251 23.95 -0.67 20.54
N ILE A 252 22.70 -0.22 20.72
CA ILE A 252 22.35 1.21 20.77
C ILE A 252 23.05 1.90 21.94
N GLN A 253 23.02 1.29 23.13
CA GLN A 253 23.66 1.85 24.34
C GLN A 253 25.18 1.99 24.19
N LEU A 254 25.83 1.03 23.55
CA LEU A 254 27.27 1.06 23.28
C LEU A 254 27.66 2.00 22.14
N GLY A 255 26.69 2.59 21.41
CA GLY A 255 26.96 3.48 20.28
C GLY A 255 27.52 2.76 19.05
N LEU A 256 27.33 1.44 18.96
CA LEU A 256 27.71 0.67 17.77
C LEU A 256 26.76 1.00 16.60
N GLU A 257 27.11 0.59 15.38
CA GLU A 257 26.32 0.97 14.20
C GLU A 257 24.91 0.35 14.26
N VAL A 258 23.93 1.23 14.16
CA VAL A 258 22.48 0.97 14.08
C VAL A 258 21.97 2.03 13.10
N SER A 259 21.14 1.65 12.14
CA SER A 259 20.63 2.61 11.17
C SER A 259 19.71 3.64 11.84
N PRO A 260 19.55 4.85 11.24
CA PRO A 260 18.54 5.79 11.69
C PRO A 260 17.14 5.14 11.71
N SER A 261 16.75 4.41 10.67
CA SER A 261 15.45 3.72 10.62
C SER A 261 15.23 2.75 11.78
N THR A 262 16.25 1.96 12.17
CA THR A 262 16.14 1.06 13.32
C THR A 262 16.03 1.82 14.64
N LEU A 263 16.69 2.98 14.80
CA LEU A 263 16.51 3.84 15.98
C LEU A 263 15.06 4.35 16.09
N PHE A 264 14.47 4.79 14.98
CA PHE A 264 13.05 5.21 14.96
C PHE A 264 12.11 4.04 15.25
N ALA A 265 12.36 2.86 14.70
CA ALA A 265 11.56 1.66 15.00
C ALA A 265 11.62 1.31 16.48
N VAL A 266 12.82 1.25 17.08
CA VAL A 266 13.01 0.96 18.50
C VAL A 266 12.35 2.04 19.38
N ALA A 267 12.51 3.32 19.07
CA ALA A 267 11.86 4.40 19.81
C ALA A 267 10.34 4.27 19.78
N SER A 268 9.77 4.00 18.61
CA SER A 268 8.32 3.82 18.43
C SER A 268 7.79 2.66 19.25
N ILE A 269 8.45 1.51 19.18
CA ILE A 269 8.08 0.31 19.93
C ILE A 269 8.16 0.55 21.44
N LEU A 270 9.20 1.23 21.93
CA LEU A 270 9.35 1.55 23.35
C LEU A 270 8.29 2.54 23.87
N GLU A 271 7.71 3.37 23.01
CA GLU A 271 6.60 4.29 23.33
C GLU A 271 5.20 3.71 23.05
N GLY A 272 5.12 2.44 22.66
CA GLY A 272 3.86 1.77 22.34
C GLY A 272 3.22 2.25 21.03
N CYS A 273 3.98 2.89 20.15
CA CYS A 273 3.53 3.41 18.86
C CYS A 273 3.84 2.40 17.75
N ALA A 274 2.86 2.14 16.89
CA ALA A 274 3.11 1.29 15.72
C ALA A 274 4.15 1.93 14.78
N PHE A 275 5.02 1.11 14.18
CA PHE A 275 6.06 1.57 13.25
C PHE A 275 5.88 0.95 11.86
N LEU A 276 5.77 1.78 10.83
CA LEU A 276 5.54 1.36 9.45
C LEU A 276 6.71 1.78 8.56
N ASN A 277 7.40 0.82 7.93
CA ASN A 277 8.53 1.07 7.05
C ASN A 277 8.08 1.21 5.58
N GLY A 278 7.98 2.45 5.11
CA GLY A 278 7.64 2.77 3.72
C GLY A 278 8.78 2.64 2.72
N SER A 279 9.98 2.24 3.17
CA SER A 279 11.20 2.15 2.36
C SER A 279 11.77 0.72 2.34
N PRO A 280 12.67 0.37 1.42
CA PRO A 280 13.06 -1.01 1.19
C PRO A 280 14.16 -1.54 2.11
N GLN A 281 14.85 -0.70 2.89
CA GLN A 281 15.87 -1.19 3.81
C GLN A 281 15.26 -2.12 4.87
N ASN A 282 16.04 -3.09 5.33
CA ASN A 282 15.66 -4.08 6.35
C ASN A 282 15.66 -3.51 7.79
N THR A 283 14.92 -2.42 8.00
CA THR A 283 14.79 -1.70 9.29
C THR A 283 14.48 -2.65 10.46
N LEU A 284 13.56 -3.57 10.21
CA LEU A 284 12.99 -4.49 11.19
C LEU A 284 13.82 -5.79 11.26
N VAL A 285 15.09 -5.63 11.65
CA VAL A 285 16.01 -6.74 11.97
C VAL A 285 15.42 -7.65 13.08
N PRO A 286 15.89 -8.89 13.24
CA PRO A 286 15.31 -9.84 14.19
C PRO A 286 15.13 -9.30 15.61
N GLY A 287 16.10 -8.54 16.13
CA GLY A 287 15.99 -7.91 17.45
C GLY A 287 14.90 -6.84 17.55
N ALA A 288 14.60 -6.12 16.46
CA ALA A 288 13.50 -5.16 16.43
C ALA A 288 12.14 -5.87 16.37
N LEU A 289 12.04 -6.98 15.62
CA LEU A 289 10.84 -7.82 15.55
C LEU A 289 10.55 -8.50 16.90
N GLU A 290 11.59 -9.00 17.57
CA GLU A 290 11.46 -9.55 18.91
C GLU A 290 11.01 -8.48 19.90
N LEU A 291 11.59 -7.28 19.87
CA LEU A 291 11.19 -6.17 20.73
C LEU A 291 9.73 -5.77 20.50
N ALA A 292 9.28 -5.69 19.24
CA ALA A 292 7.89 -5.45 18.89
C ALA A 292 6.95 -6.52 19.46
N SER A 293 7.40 -7.78 19.43
CA SER A 293 6.65 -8.91 19.96
C SER A 293 6.53 -8.88 21.48
N GLN A 294 7.62 -8.61 22.18
CA GLN A 294 7.65 -8.46 23.65
C GLN A 294 6.76 -7.30 24.14
N ARG A 295 6.61 -6.25 23.33
CA ARG A 295 5.82 -5.05 23.66
C ARG A 295 4.40 -5.07 23.09
N HIS A 296 4.02 -6.10 22.34
CA HIS A 296 2.75 -6.19 21.61
C HIS A 296 2.45 -4.97 20.73
N VAL A 297 3.48 -4.44 20.06
CA VAL A 297 3.37 -3.26 19.18
C VAL A 297 3.37 -3.68 17.72
N PHE A 298 2.47 -3.10 16.93
CA PHE A 298 2.44 -3.39 15.50
C PHE A 298 3.61 -2.79 14.74
N VAL A 299 4.18 -3.61 13.87
CA VAL A 299 5.17 -3.23 12.87
C VAL A 299 4.73 -3.71 11.49
N GLY A 300 5.07 -2.96 10.46
CA GLY A 300 4.75 -3.29 9.07
C GLY A 300 5.79 -2.72 8.11
N GLY A 301 5.91 -3.33 6.94
CA GLY A 301 6.91 -3.01 5.92
C GLY A 301 6.98 -4.15 4.90
N ASP A 302 7.82 -4.08 3.87
CA ASP A 302 8.72 -2.99 3.51
C ASP A 302 8.42 -2.44 2.10
N ASP A 303 8.76 -1.15 1.89
CA ASP A 303 8.63 -0.38 0.64
C ASP A 303 7.21 -0.20 0.09
N PHE A 304 6.74 1.04 -0.11
CA PHE A 304 5.38 1.29 -0.62
C PHE A 304 5.10 0.60 -1.96
N LYS A 305 4.03 -0.17 -2.10
CA LYS A 305 3.62 -0.77 -3.39
C LYS A 305 2.87 0.24 -4.26
N SER A 306 3.58 1.23 -4.80
CA SER A 306 3.06 2.21 -5.77
C SER A 306 3.25 1.76 -7.23
N GLY A 307 2.49 2.38 -8.14
CA GLY A 307 2.72 2.39 -9.60
C GLY A 307 3.07 1.04 -10.23
N GLN A 308 4.34 0.90 -10.65
CA GLN A 308 4.85 -0.25 -11.42
C GLN A 308 4.71 -1.58 -10.68
N THR A 309 5.19 -1.68 -9.44
CA THR A 309 5.18 -2.96 -8.71
C THR A 309 3.75 -3.40 -8.39
N LYS A 310 2.83 -2.45 -8.16
CA LYS A 310 1.41 -2.74 -7.96
C LYS A 310 0.80 -3.39 -9.21
N VAL A 311 1.08 -2.83 -10.40
CA VAL A 311 0.64 -3.40 -11.69
C VAL A 311 1.30 -4.75 -11.95
N LYS A 312 2.61 -4.89 -11.68
CA LYS A 312 3.33 -6.17 -11.81
C LYS A 312 2.67 -7.29 -11.00
N SER A 313 2.32 -7.02 -9.75
CA SER A 313 1.66 -7.99 -8.86
C SER A 313 0.22 -8.34 -9.24
N VAL A 314 -0.37 -7.60 -10.18
CA VAL A 314 -1.65 -7.94 -10.83
C VAL A 314 -1.39 -8.73 -12.10
N LEU A 315 -0.47 -8.24 -12.95
CA LEU A 315 -0.26 -8.78 -14.28
C LEU A 315 0.33 -10.19 -14.23
N VAL A 316 1.33 -10.43 -13.38
CA VAL A 316 1.96 -11.76 -13.28
C VAL A 316 1.00 -12.80 -12.71
N ASP A 317 0.18 -12.43 -11.72
CA ASP A 317 -0.88 -13.28 -11.17
C ASP A 317 -1.91 -13.64 -12.26
N PHE A 318 -2.32 -12.65 -13.08
CA PHE A 318 -3.19 -12.86 -14.23
C PHE A 318 -2.55 -13.78 -15.29
N LEU A 319 -1.30 -13.55 -15.68
CA LEU A 319 -0.61 -14.31 -16.72
C LEU A 319 -0.47 -15.79 -16.30
N ILE A 320 0.11 -16.03 -15.12
CA ILE A 320 0.31 -17.39 -14.58
C ILE A 320 -1.04 -18.07 -14.28
N GLY A 321 -1.99 -17.32 -13.71
CA GLY A 321 -3.35 -17.81 -13.44
C GLY A 321 -4.13 -18.18 -14.70
N SER A 322 -3.79 -17.58 -15.84
CA SER A 322 -4.35 -17.92 -17.17
C SER A 322 -3.60 -19.06 -17.87
N GLY A 323 -2.61 -19.67 -17.22
CA GLY A 323 -1.80 -20.76 -17.80
C GLY A 323 -0.71 -20.28 -18.77
N LEU A 324 -0.34 -19.00 -18.73
CA LEU A 324 0.75 -18.44 -19.53
C LEU A 324 2.07 -18.52 -18.74
N LYS A 325 3.09 -19.15 -19.32
CA LYS A 325 4.39 -19.31 -18.66
C LYS A 325 5.21 -18.04 -18.88
N THR A 326 5.16 -17.11 -17.93
CA THR A 326 5.97 -15.88 -17.98
C THR A 326 7.45 -16.25 -17.84
N MET A 327 8.28 -15.91 -18.82
CA MET A 327 9.70 -16.29 -18.88
C MET A 327 10.66 -15.10 -18.78
N SER A 328 10.19 -13.89 -19.09
CA SER A 328 11.01 -12.68 -18.96
C SER A 328 10.18 -11.51 -18.47
N ILE A 329 10.70 -10.81 -17.46
CA ILE A 329 10.14 -9.60 -16.86
C ILE A 329 11.26 -8.57 -16.80
N VAL A 330 11.16 -7.53 -17.62
CA VAL A 330 12.15 -6.45 -17.65
C VAL A 330 11.48 -5.15 -17.25
N SER A 331 11.91 -4.54 -16.14
CA SER A 331 11.28 -3.36 -15.54
C SER A 331 12.25 -2.19 -15.45
N TYR A 332 12.19 -1.29 -16.42
CA TYR A 332 12.93 -0.03 -16.42
C TYR A 332 12.14 1.08 -15.73
N ASN A 333 12.84 1.95 -15.01
CA ASN A 333 12.26 3.12 -14.36
C ASN A 333 13.22 4.30 -14.43
N HIS A 334 12.69 5.50 -14.63
CA HIS A 334 13.44 6.73 -14.37
C HIS A 334 12.57 7.81 -13.74
N LEU A 335 13.18 8.59 -12.84
CA LEU A 335 12.54 9.65 -12.07
C LEU A 335 13.57 10.74 -11.71
N GLY A 336 13.10 11.97 -11.49
CA GLY A 336 13.93 13.16 -11.29
C GLY A 336 13.82 13.81 -9.90
N ASN A 337 12.98 13.26 -9.02
CA ASN A 337 12.84 13.70 -7.63
C ASN A 337 14.01 13.23 -6.73
N ASN A 338 13.98 13.63 -5.46
CA ASN A 338 15.05 13.28 -4.50
C ASN A 338 15.14 11.76 -4.22
N ASP A 339 14.05 11.01 -4.38
CA ASP A 339 14.10 9.54 -4.29
C ASP A 339 15.00 8.98 -5.39
N GLY A 340 14.78 9.37 -6.65
CA GLY A 340 15.66 9.00 -7.76
C GLY A 340 17.11 9.43 -7.56
N GLN A 341 17.35 10.63 -7.01
CA GLN A 341 18.69 11.12 -6.74
C GLN A 341 19.40 10.28 -5.67
N ASN A 342 18.71 9.88 -4.60
CA ASN A 342 19.26 8.99 -3.57
C ASN A 342 19.51 7.58 -4.11
N LEU A 343 18.58 7.04 -4.91
CA LEU A 343 18.68 5.73 -5.54
C LEU A 343 19.71 5.65 -6.69
N SER A 344 20.36 6.77 -7.04
CA SER A 344 21.48 6.75 -7.99
C SER A 344 22.73 6.08 -7.42
N ALA A 345 22.82 5.95 -6.08
CA ALA A 345 23.90 5.27 -5.40
C ALA A 345 23.65 3.74 -5.33
N PRO A 346 24.66 2.89 -5.67
CA PRO A 346 24.45 1.45 -5.79
C PRO A 346 23.90 0.75 -4.54
N LEU A 347 24.34 1.15 -3.33
CA LEU A 347 23.90 0.50 -2.08
C LEU A 347 22.42 0.77 -1.77
N GLN A 348 21.94 1.99 -2.04
CA GLN A 348 20.54 2.38 -1.88
C GLN A 348 19.68 1.78 -3.00
N PHE A 349 20.20 1.71 -4.22
CA PHE A 349 19.55 1.00 -5.33
C PHE A 349 19.36 -0.48 -5.01
N ARG A 350 20.38 -1.15 -4.46
CA ARG A 350 20.32 -2.58 -4.12
C ARG A 350 19.16 -2.90 -3.18
N SER A 351 18.89 -2.04 -2.20
CA SER A 351 17.72 -2.19 -1.32
C SER A 351 16.42 -2.26 -2.13
N LYS A 352 16.25 -1.32 -3.07
CA LYS A 352 15.05 -1.19 -3.91
C LYS A 352 14.95 -2.28 -4.98
N GLU A 353 16.08 -2.79 -5.45
CA GLU A 353 16.16 -3.87 -6.44
C GLU A 353 15.63 -5.18 -5.84
N VAL A 354 16.04 -5.53 -4.63
CA VAL A 354 15.59 -6.74 -3.93
C VAL A 354 14.08 -6.75 -3.74
N THR A 355 13.49 -5.68 -3.21
CA THR A 355 12.04 -5.60 -2.94
C THR A 355 11.17 -5.56 -4.20
N LYS A 356 11.72 -5.09 -5.33
CA LYS A 356 11.01 -5.07 -6.62
C LYS A 356 11.04 -6.42 -7.34
N SER A 357 12.05 -7.25 -7.05
CA SER A 357 12.26 -8.54 -7.71
C SER A 357 11.43 -9.64 -7.05
N SER A 358 11.40 -9.69 -5.71
CA SER A 358 10.72 -10.76 -4.94
C SER A 358 9.18 -10.81 -5.04
N VAL A 359 8.57 -9.88 -5.79
CA VAL A 359 7.11 -9.73 -5.87
C VAL A 359 6.44 -10.83 -6.71
N VAL A 360 7.19 -11.65 -7.45
CA VAL A 360 6.65 -12.67 -8.36
C VAL A 360 6.84 -14.10 -7.85
N ASP A 361 7.70 -14.28 -6.84
CA ASP A 361 8.21 -15.58 -6.38
C ASP A 361 7.08 -16.54 -6.00
N ASP A 362 6.10 -16.07 -5.21
CA ASP A 362 4.98 -16.90 -4.75
C ASP A 362 4.05 -17.32 -5.90
N MET A 363 3.88 -16.47 -6.90
CA MET A 363 3.05 -16.78 -8.08
C MET A 363 3.72 -17.84 -8.95
N VAL A 364 5.03 -17.72 -9.20
CA VAL A 364 5.84 -18.72 -9.94
C VAL A 364 5.81 -20.06 -9.21
N GLN A 365 6.12 -20.06 -7.91
CA GLN A 365 6.15 -21.29 -7.09
C GLN A 365 4.78 -21.98 -6.99
N SER A 366 3.68 -21.24 -7.14
CA SER A 366 2.32 -21.80 -7.08
C SER A 366 1.97 -22.71 -8.25
N ASN A 367 2.66 -22.60 -9.39
CA ASN A 367 2.29 -23.29 -10.63
C ASN A 367 3.39 -24.23 -11.15
N ARG A 368 3.42 -25.45 -10.59
CA ARG A 368 4.36 -26.52 -10.99
C ARG A 368 4.07 -27.15 -12.36
N VAL A 369 2.97 -26.79 -13.02
CA VAL A 369 2.68 -27.22 -14.39
C VAL A 369 3.49 -26.37 -15.37
N LEU A 370 3.65 -25.08 -15.07
CA LEU A 370 4.43 -24.17 -15.91
C LEU A 370 5.92 -24.18 -15.55
N TYR A 371 6.25 -24.19 -14.25
CA TYR A 371 7.63 -24.06 -13.77
C TYR A 371 8.12 -25.33 -13.08
N ALA A 372 9.29 -25.82 -13.50
CA ALA A 372 10.00 -26.86 -12.78
C ALA A 372 10.51 -26.34 -11.42
N PRO A 373 10.83 -27.22 -10.44
CA PRO A 373 11.44 -26.79 -9.19
C PRO A 373 12.74 -26.00 -9.43
N GLY A 374 12.77 -24.73 -8.98
CA GLY A 374 13.90 -23.82 -9.17
C GLY A 374 13.94 -23.10 -10.51
N GLU A 375 12.96 -23.31 -11.38
CA GLU A 375 12.79 -22.52 -12.60
C GLU A 375 12.13 -21.18 -12.28
N GLU A 376 12.74 -20.10 -12.74
CA GLU A 376 12.29 -18.72 -12.54
C GLU A 376 12.40 -17.95 -13.86
N PRO A 377 11.54 -16.95 -14.11
CA PRO A 377 11.71 -16.07 -15.24
C PRO A 377 12.98 -15.22 -15.10
N ASP A 378 13.57 -14.83 -16.22
CA ASP A 378 14.56 -13.76 -16.22
C ASP A 378 13.91 -12.48 -15.67
N HIS A 379 14.47 -11.91 -14.59
CA HIS A 379 13.92 -10.72 -13.95
C HIS A 379 14.97 -9.62 -13.81
N CYS A 380 14.79 -8.52 -14.55
CA CYS A 380 15.68 -7.36 -14.49
C CYS A 380 14.92 -6.12 -14.00
N VAL A 381 15.50 -5.41 -13.03
CA VAL A 381 14.98 -4.15 -12.49
C VAL A 381 16.02 -3.07 -12.68
N VAL A 382 15.64 -1.95 -13.29
CA VAL A 382 16.51 -0.79 -13.51
C VAL A 382 15.85 0.48 -13.00
N ILE A 383 16.62 1.30 -12.28
CA ILE A 383 16.22 2.65 -11.85
C ILE A 383 17.31 3.63 -12.26
N LYS A 384 16.94 4.71 -12.96
CA LYS A 384 17.85 5.78 -13.35
C LYS A 384 17.35 7.13 -12.85
N TYR A 385 18.29 7.97 -12.43
CA TYR A 385 18.00 9.36 -12.09
C TYR A 385 17.99 10.21 -13.36
N VAL A 386 16.84 10.80 -13.68
CA VAL A 386 16.65 11.68 -14.85
C VAL A 386 15.94 12.94 -14.38
N PRO A 387 16.67 14.03 -14.06
CA PRO A 387 16.11 15.22 -13.39
C PRO A 387 14.88 15.82 -14.09
N TYR A 388 14.86 15.79 -15.43
CA TYR A 388 13.84 16.47 -16.24
C TYR A 388 12.40 16.05 -15.92
N VAL A 389 12.16 14.79 -15.55
CA VAL A 389 10.80 14.30 -15.29
C VAL A 389 10.28 14.63 -13.89
N GLY A 390 11.11 15.15 -12.98
CA GLY A 390 10.71 15.48 -11.61
C GLY A 390 10.10 14.29 -10.88
N ASP A 391 8.94 14.49 -10.24
CA ASP A 391 8.18 13.44 -9.55
C ASP A 391 7.41 12.49 -10.49
N SER A 392 7.30 12.83 -11.78
CA SER A 392 6.58 12.09 -12.82
C SER A 392 7.41 10.90 -13.33
N LYS A 393 7.66 9.94 -12.44
CA LYS A 393 8.37 8.68 -12.71
C LYS A 393 7.80 7.99 -13.95
N ARG A 394 8.67 7.55 -14.85
CA ARG A 394 8.29 6.70 -16.00
C ARG A 394 8.68 5.27 -15.73
N ALA A 395 7.72 4.36 -15.85
CA ALA A 395 7.91 2.92 -15.80
C ALA A 395 7.73 2.34 -17.20
N LEU A 396 8.70 1.55 -17.66
CA LEU A 396 8.63 0.80 -18.90
C LEU A 396 8.87 -0.66 -18.58
N ASP A 397 7.90 -1.50 -18.87
CA ASP A 397 7.94 -2.92 -18.54
C ASP A 397 7.68 -3.76 -19.79
N GLU A 398 8.44 -4.84 -19.93
CA GLU A 398 8.20 -5.90 -20.92
C GLU A 398 7.97 -7.22 -20.19
N TYR A 399 6.87 -7.90 -20.51
CA TYR A 399 6.53 -9.23 -20.01
C TYR A 399 6.43 -10.16 -21.20
N THR A 400 7.32 -11.16 -21.29
CA THR A 400 7.29 -12.18 -22.33
C THR A 400 6.93 -13.53 -21.73
N SER A 401 5.89 -14.16 -22.26
CA SER A 401 5.38 -15.46 -21.84
C SER A 401 5.41 -16.46 -22.99
N GLU A 402 5.69 -17.72 -22.69
CA GLU A 402 5.49 -18.83 -23.61
C GLU A 402 4.02 -19.26 -23.64
N LEU A 403 3.57 -19.61 -24.85
CA LEU A 403 2.25 -20.12 -25.17
C LEU A 403 2.34 -21.59 -25.61
N MET A 404 1.19 -22.19 -25.88
CA MET A 404 1.14 -23.51 -26.50
C MET A 404 1.92 -23.56 -27.82
N LEU A 405 2.49 -24.73 -28.14
CA LEU A 405 3.18 -25.01 -29.40
C LEU A 405 4.37 -24.07 -29.70
N GLY A 406 5.03 -23.53 -28.67
CA GLY A 406 6.22 -22.68 -28.81
C GLY A 406 5.92 -21.25 -29.23
N GLY A 407 4.65 -20.83 -29.24
CA GLY A 407 4.29 -19.42 -29.45
C GLY A 407 4.72 -18.55 -28.27
N THR A 408 4.76 -17.24 -28.48
CA THR A 408 5.06 -16.27 -27.43
C THR A 408 3.98 -15.19 -27.35
N ASN A 409 3.79 -14.65 -26.16
CA ASN A 409 3.03 -13.43 -25.92
C ASN A 409 3.95 -12.40 -25.29
N THR A 410 3.99 -11.20 -25.84
CA THR A 410 4.78 -10.09 -25.30
C THR A 410 3.86 -8.92 -25.00
N LEU A 411 3.90 -8.45 -23.75
CA LEU A 411 3.20 -7.25 -23.30
C LEU A 411 4.22 -6.16 -23.00
N VAL A 412 4.13 -5.04 -23.69
CA VAL A 412 4.93 -3.84 -23.43
C VAL A 412 4.04 -2.79 -22.79
N LEU A 413 4.41 -2.33 -21.59
CA LEU A 413 3.66 -1.36 -20.83
C LEU A 413 4.51 -0.11 -20.59
N HIS A 414 3.92 1.06 -20.86
CA HIS A 414 4.46 2.34 -20.43
C HIS A 414 3.49 2.96 -19.42
N ASN A 415 4.00 3.28 -18.22
CA ASN A 415 3.23 3.85 -17.13
C ASN A 415 3.86 5.16 -16.65
N THR A 416 3.13 6.27 -16.79
CA THR A 416 3.47 7.55 -16.14
C THR A 416 2.92 7.55 -14.73
N CYS A 417 3.82 7.51 -13.75
CA CYS A 417 3.50 7.48 -12.34
C CYS A 417 3.86 8.84 -11.71
N GLU A 418 2.88 9.65 -11.33
CA GLU A 418 3.12 10.75 -10.38
C GLU A 418 3.35 10.11 -9.00
N ASP A 419 4.61 9.86 -8.65
CA ASP A 419 4.97 8.87 -7.63
C ASP A 419 4.44 9.27 -6.25
N SER A 420 4.55 10.55 -5.90
CA SER A 420 4.04 11.07 -4.62
C SER A 420 2.51 11.06 -4.53
N LEU A 421 1.81 11.31 -5.65
CA LEU A 421 0.34 11.22 -5.71
C LEU A 421 -0.16 9.76 -5.62
N LEU A 422 0.68 8.79 -5.99
CA LEU A 422 0.40 7.36 -5.77
C LEU A 422 0.82 6.87 -4.38
N ALA A 423 1.88 7.43 -3.79
CA ALA A 423 2.41 7.03 -2.49
C ALA A 423 1.65 7.65 -1.30
N ALA A 424 1.24 8.91 -1.38
CA ALA A 424 0.48 9.58 -0.31
C ALA A 424 -0.82 8.82 0.10
N PRO A 425 -1.69 8.37 -0.82
CA PRO A 425 -2.87 7.58 -0.42
C PRO A 425 -2.51 6.20 0.17
N ILE A 426 -1.38 5.60 -0.22
CA ILE A 426 -0.88 4.37 0.39
C ILE A 426 -0.50 4.63 1.86
N MET A 427 0.21 5.74 2.14
CA MET A 427 0.54 6.13 3.51
C MET A 427 -0.72 6.39 4.36
N LEU A 428 -1.75 7.02 3.76
CA LEU A 428 -3.04 7.21 4.41
C LEU A 428 -3.68 5.87 4.78
N ASP A 429 -3.79 4.94 3.82
CA ASP A 429 -4.36 3.61 4.07
C ASP A 429 -3.57 2.82 5.12
N LEU A 430 -2.24 2.91 5.08
CA LEU A 430 -1.35 2.26 6.05
C LEU A 430 -1.68 2.69 7.49
N VAL A 431 -1.80 4.00 7.71
CA VAL A 431 -2.15 4.58 9.01
C VAL A 431 -3.54 4.14 9.45
N LEU A 432 -4.54 4.26 8.58
CA LEU A 432 -5.94 3.99 8.92
C LEU A 432 -6.21 2.51 9.20
N LEU A 433 -5.63 1.61 8.38
CA LEU A 433 -5.75 0.17 8.59
C LEU A 433 -5.00 -0.29 9.83
N THR A 434 -3.82 0.29 10.12
CA THR A 434 -3.08 -0.02 11.35
C THR A 434 -3.88 0.36 12.58
N GLU A 435 -4.45 1.57 12.61
CA GLU A 435 -5.28 2.02 13.72
C GLU A 435 -6.50 1.10 13.90
N LEU A 436 -7.20 0.78 12.82
CA LEU A 436 -8.36 -0.11 12.87
C LEU A 436 -7.98 -1.50 13.40
N CYS A 437 -6.85 -2.07 12.95
CA CYS A 437 -6.35 -3.34 13.47
C CYS A 437 -6.02 -3.28 14.97
N GLN A 438 -5.61 -2.14 15.51
CA GLN A 438 -5.38 -1.97 16.96
C GLN A 438 -6.68 -1.98 17.79
N ARG A 439 -7.85 -1.88 17.14
CA ARG A 439 -9.17 -1.96 17.79
C ARG A 439 -9.86 -3.32 17.61
N VAL A 440 -9.25 -4.24 16.86
CA VAL A 440 -9.80 -5.57 16.62
C VAL A 440 -9.11 -6.58 17.54
N SER A 441 -9.92 -7.34 18.25
CA SER A 441 -9.52 -8.51 19.03
C SER A 441 -10.39 -9.70 18.65
N PHE A 442 -9.90 -10.91 18.90
CA PHE A 442 -10.64 -12.13 18.64
C PHE A 442 -10.20 -13.25 19.59
N CYS A 443 -11.07 -14.23 19.79
CA CYS A 443 -10.76 -15.50 20.45
C CYS A 443 -11.40 -16.66 19.67
N THR A 444 -11.09 -17.90 20.05
CA THR A 444 -11.70 -19.11 19.47
C THR A 444 -12.44 -19.90 20.53
N ASP A 445 -13.37 -20.78 20.14
CA ASP A 445 -14.05 -21.66 21.11
C ASP A 445 -13.06 -22.53 21.92
N SER A 446 -11.90 -22.87 21.34
CA SER A 446 -10.84 -23.66 22.00
C SER A 446 -9.86 -22.82 22.85
N ASP A 447 -9.81 -21.52 22.61
CA ASP A 447 -8.93 -20.57 23.30
C ASP A 447 -9.71 -19.25 23.49
N PRO A 448 -10.49 -19.16 24.59
CA PRO A 448 -11.45 -18.08 24.79
C PRO A 448 -10.79 -16.76 25.24
N GLU A 449 -9.47 -16.73 25.46
CA GLU A 449 -8.75 -15.51 25.81
C GLU A 449 -8.68 -14.56 24.60
N PRO A 450 -9.16 -13.30 24.70
CA PRO A 450 -9.07 -12.35 23.60
C PRO A 450 -7.62 -12.01 23.26
N GLN A 451 -7.28 -12.11 21.99
CA GLN A 451 -5.98 -11.70 21.44
C GLN A 451 -6.16 -10.73 20.26
N GLY A 452 -5.12 -9.96 19.96
CA GLY A 452 -5.05 -9.13 18.76
C GLY A 452 -4.40 -9.84 17.58
N PHE A 453 -4.14 -9.10 16.51
CA PHE A 453 -3.27 -9.59 15.43
C PHE A 453 -1.83 -9.80 15.91
N HIS A 454 -1.06 -10.59 15.16
CA HIS A 454 0.37 -10.72 15.38
C HIS A 454 1.08 -9.35 15.25
N PRO A 455 2.10 -9.04 16.07
CA PRO A 455 2.88 -7.81 16.01
C PRO A 455 3.34 -7.41 14.59
N VAL A 456 3.77 -8.38 13.78
CA VAL A 456 3.98 -8.17 12.33
C VAL A 456 2.64 -8.17 11.60
N LEU A 457 2.14 -6.98 11.26
CA LEU A 457 0.79 -6.76 10.73
C LEU A 457 0.70 -7.02 9.22
N SER A 458 0.78 -8.29 8.83
CA SER A 458 0.72 -8.73 7.42
C SER A 458 -0.59 -8.40 6.69
N VAL A 459 -1.65 -7.97 7.40
CA VAL A 459 -2.87 -7.42 6.79
C VAL A 459 -2.55 -6.22 5.87
N LEU A 460 -1.47 -5.49 6.16
CA LEU A 460 -1.01 -4.34 5.37
C LEU A 460 -0.30 -4.72 4.06
N SER A 461 -0.15 -6.01 3.73
CA SER A 461 0.66 -6.47 2.58
C SER A 461 0.24 -5.88 1.23
N PHE A 462 -1.04 -5.50 1.08
CA PHE A 462 -1.56 -4.81 -0.10
C PHE A 462 -0.81 -3.50 -0.42
N LEU A 463 -0.20 -2.89 0.60
CA LEU A 463 0.41 -1.57 0.57
C LEU A 463 1.95 -1.63 0.54
N PHE A 464 2.56 -2.82 0.67
CA PHE A 464 4.01 -3.04 0.71
C PHE A 464 4.51 -3.95 -0.43
N LYS A 465 5.67 -3.66 -1.00
CA LYS A 465 6.28 -4.43 -2.09
C LYS A 465 6.86 -5.75 -1.60
N ALA A 466 7.55 -5.72 -0.46
CA ALA A 466 8.16 -6.88 0.19
C ALA A 466 7.53 -7.04 1.58
N PRO A 467 6.30 -7.57 1.67
CA PRO A 467 5.57 -7.56 2.92
C PRO A 467 6.23 -8.46 3.97
N LEU A 468 6.44 -7.90 5.16
CA LEU A 468 6.82 -8.65 6.35
C LEU A 468 5.64 -9.49 6.81
N VAL A 469 5.94 -10.73 7.20
CA VAL A 469 4.96 -11.71 7.65
C VAL A 469 5.39 -12.32 8.99
N PRO A 470 4.43 -12.82 9.80
CA PRO A 470 4.76 -13.57 11.00
C PRO A 470 5.68 -14.77 10.70
N PRO A 471 6.60 -15.14 11.61
CA PRO A 471 7.49 -16.29 11.42
C PRO A 471 6.73 -17.56 11.02
N GLY A 472 7.22 -18.24 9.97
CA GLY A 472 6.61 -19.46 9.44
C GLY A 472 5.37 -19.26 8.56
N SER A 473 4.90 -18.02 8.39
CA SER A 473 3.81 -17.70 7.46
C SER A 473 4.34 -17.47 6.03
N PRO A 474 3.59 -17.83 4.98
CA PRO A 474 3.99 -17.57 3.61
C PRO A 474 3.83 -16.07 3.27
N VAL A 475 4.73 -15.57 2.44
CA VAL A 475 4.59 -14.28 1.76
C VAL A 475 3.59 -14.44 0.61
N VAL A 476 2.63 -13.53 0.50
CA VAL A 476 1.67 -13.48 -0.61
C VAL A 476 1.79 -12.12 -1.26
N ASN A 477 2.19 -12.05 -2.54
CA ASN A 477 2.36 -10.78 -3.25
C ASN A 477 1.21 -10.43 -4.18
N ALA A 478 0.44 -11.42 -4.61
CA ALA A 478 -0.69 -11.27 -5.54
C ALA A 478 -1.70 -10.24 -5.02
N LEU A 479 -1.85 -9.14 -5.76
CA LEU A 479 -2.52 -7.94 -5.25
C LEU A 479 -3.98 -8.19 -4.86
N PHE A 480 -4.72 -8.95 -5.69
CA PHE A 480 -6.12 -9.23 -5.43
C PHE A 480 -6.31 -10.16 -4.24
N ARG A 481 -5.42 -11.14 -4.03
CA ARG A 481 -5.43 -11.97 -2.81
C ARG A 481 -5.17 -11.13 -1.56
N GLN A 482 -4.24 -10.17 -1.64
CA GLN A 482 -3.98 -9.23 -0.54
C GLN A 482 -5.20 -8.34 -0.25
N ARG A 483 -5.88 -7.80 -1.28
CA ARG A 483 -7.12 -7.02 -1.11
C ARG A 483 -8.23 -7.86 -0.48
N SER A 484 -8.47 -9.07 -0.99
CA SER A 484 -9.48 -9.98 -0.47
C SER A 484 -9.21 -10.38 0.99
N CYS A 485 -7.95 -10.47 1.41
CA CYS A 485 -7.60 -10.68 2.81
C CYS A 485 -8.17 -9.58 3.71
N ILE A 486 -7.89 -8.31 3.38
CA ILE A 486 -8.37 -7.17 4.16
C ILE A 486 -9.90 -7.15 4.18
N GLU A 487 -10.53 -7.27 3.00
CA GLU A 487 -12.00 -7.26 2.88
C GLU A 487 -12.63 -8.40 3.70
N ASN A 488 -12.13 -9.63 3.59
CA ASN A 488 -12.72 -10.78 4.28
C ASN A 488 -12.54 -10.72 5.81
N ILE A 489 -11.43 -10.16 6.30
CA ILE A 489 -11.26 -9.90 7.75
C ILE A 489 -12.31 -8.89 8.22
N PHE A 490 -12.53 -7.81 7.49
CA PHE A 490 -13.49 -6.76 7.90
C PHE A 490 -14.93 -7.24 7.76
N ARG A 491 -15.24 -8.06 6.76
CA ARG A 491 -16.52 -8.78 6.66
C ARG A 491 -16.74 -9.71 7.84
N ALA A 492 -15.73 -10.47 8.26
CA ALA A 492 -15.82 -11.34 9.43
C ALA A 492 -16.09 -10.55 10.73
N CYS A 493 -15.52 -9.35 10.87
CA CYS A 493 -15.76 -8.46 12.02
C CYS A 493 -17.21 -7.97 12.13
N VAL A 494 -18.01 -8.07 11.07
CA VAL A 494 -19.45 -7.76 11.05
C VAL A 494 -20.32 -9.00 10.78
N GLY A 495 -19.76 -10.20 10.93
CA GLY A 495 -20.50 -11.46 10.78
C GLY A 495 -20.85 -11.85 9.34
N LEU A 496 -20.24 -11.21 8.32
CA LEU A 496 -20.46 -11.53 6.92
C LEU A 496 -19.46 -12.59 6.41
N PRO A 497 -19.89 -13.54 5.55
CA PRO A 497 -19.00 -14.51 4.94
C PRO A 497 -18.10 -13.86 3.88
N PRO A 498 -16.98 -14.50 3.50
CA PRO A 498 -16.15 -14.07 2.37
C PRO A 498 -16.95 -13.99 1.06
N GLN A 499 -16.53 -13.09 0.16
CA GLN A 499 -17.07 -13.06 -1.20
C GLN A 499 -16.68 -14.34 -1.95
N ASN A 500 -17.67 -15.09 -2.42
CA ASN A 500 -17.47 -16.41 -3.06
C ASN A 500 -17.55 -16.37 -4.59
N HIS A 501 -18.15 -15.33 -5.17
CA HIS A 501 -18.31 -15.13 -6.63
C HIS A 501 -18.98 -16.30 -7.38
N MET A 502 -19.69 -17.20 -6.69
CA MET A 502 -20.32 -18.36 -7.33
C MET A 502 -21.60 -17.98 -8.07
N LEU A 503 -22.35 -16.99 -7.57
CA LEU A 503 -23.60 -16.48 -8.17
C LEU A 503 -24.58 -17.62 -8.54
N LEU A 504 -24.76 -18.60 -7.64
CA LEU A 504 -25.52 -19.82 -7.93
C LEU A 504 -27.00 -19.54 -8.17
N GLU A 505 -27.53 -18.49 -7.53
CA GLU A 505 -28.85 -17.92 -7.77
C GLU A 505 -29.12 -17.57 -9.24
N HIS A 506 -28.07 -17.35 -10.04
CA HIS A 506 -28.15 -17.09 -11.48
C HIS A 506 -27.69 -18.27 -12.35
N LYS A 507 -27.26 -19.39 -11.74
CA LYS A 507 -26.73 -20.58 -12.44
C LYS A 507 -27.59 -21.83 -12.22
N MET A 508 -28.60 -21.75 -11.36
CA MET A 508 -29.55 -22.83 -11.13
C MET A 508 -30.71 -22.78 -12.14
N GLU A 509 -31.11 -23.95 -12.64
CA GLU A 509 -32.31 -24.08 -13.49
C GLU A 509 -33.59 -23.83 -12.68
N ARG A 510 -33.62 -24.28 -11.42
CA ARG A 510 -34.72 -24.04 -10.50
C ARG A 510 -34.49 -22.74 -9.73
N PRO A 511 -35.55 -22.00 -9.36
CA PRO A 511 -35.42 -20.81 -8.52
C PRO A 511 -34.63 -21.12 -7.26
N PHE A 512 -33.74 -20.20 -6.89
CA PHE A 512 -32.94 -20.33 -5.69
C PHE A 512 -33.86 -20.40 -4.45
N PRO A 513 -33.68 -21.35 -3.53
CA PRO A 513 -34.52 -21.44 -2.33
C PRO A 513 -34.55 -20.12 -1.56
N GLY A 514 -35.74 -19.56 -1.35
CA GLY A 514 -35.94 -18.30 -0.61
C GLY A 514 -36.07 -17.04 -1.47
N ILE A 515 -35.81 -17.11 -2.78
CA ILE A 515 -36.04 -15.99 -3.72
C ILE A 515 -37.31 -16.30 -4.53
N LYS A 516 -38.31 -15.41 -4.51
CA LYS A 516 -39.53 -15.64 -5.31
C LYS A 516 -39.23 -15.40 -6.79
N PRO A 517 -39.80 -16.18 -7.73
CA PRO A 517 -39.55 -16.00 -9.16
C PRO A 517 -39.86 -14.59 -9.69
N GLU A 518 -40.76 -13.86 -9.03
CA GLU A 518 -41.15 -12.49 -9.39
C GLU A 518 -40.12 -11.42 -9.00
N GLU A 519 -39.19 -11.73 -8.09
CA GLU A 519 -38.15 -10.80 -7.60
C GLU A 519 -36.91 -10.79 -8.52
N VAL A 520 -36.68 -11.86 -9.29
CA VAL A 520 -35.57 -11.93 -10.24
C VAL A 520 -36.01 -11.38 -11.60
N LYS A 521 -36.09 -10.06 -11.73
CA LYS A 521 -36.19 -9.43 -13.06
C LYS A 521 -34.87 -9.63 -13.80
N ALA A 522 -34.85 -10.59 -14.72
CA ALA A 522 -33.71 -10.79 -15.61
C ALA A 522 -33.31 -9.47 -16.27
N THR A 523 -32.13 -8.97 -15.90
CA THR A 523 -31.44 -7.93 -16.65
C THR A 523 -31.11 -8.55 -18.01
N SER A 524 -32.00 -8.31 -18.99
CA SER A 524 -31.71 -8.66 -20.38
C SER A 524 -30.35 -8.07 -20.76
N PRO A 525 -29.50 -8.80 -21.50
CA PRO A 525 -28.24 -8.23 -21.96
C PRO A 525 -28.55 -6.92 -22.68
N LEU A 526 -28.00 -5.82 -22.16
CA LEU A 526 -28.14 -4.51 -22.80
C LEU A 526 -27.83 -4.69 -24.28
N PRO A 527 -28.78 -4.45 -25.20
CA PRO A 527 -28.45 -4.47 -26.62
C PRO A 527 -27.34 -3.44 -26.81
N CYS A 528 -26.25 -3.80 -27.49
CA CYS A 528 -25.18 -2.88 -27.85
C CYS A 528 -25.79 -1.68 -28.58
N LYS A 529 -26.18 -0.64 -27.85
CA LYS A 529 -26.47 0.67 -28.40
C LYS A 529 -25.13 1.31 -28.76
N LYS A 530 -24.58 0.89 -29.90
CA LYS A 530 -23.84 1.84 -30.74
C LYS A 530 -24.91 2.74 -31.36
N GLU A 531 -25.32 3.77 -30.61
CA GLU A 531 -25.88 4.94 -31.27
C GLU A 531 -24.73 5.53 -32.09
N SER A 532 -24.76 5.26 -33.39
CA SER A 532 -23.99 6.00 -34.37
C SER A 532 -24.50 7.43 -34.36
N THR A 533 -23.90 8.29 -33.55
CA THR A 533 -23.95 9.73 -33.79
C THR A 533 -23.14 9.99 -35.06
N PRO A 534 -23.73 10.52 -36.13
CA PRO A 534 -22.93 11.05 -37.22
C PRO A 534 -22.24 12.30 -36.66
N ALA A 535 -20.93 12.21 -36.43
CA ALA A 535 -20.11 13.39 -36.22
C ALA A 535 -20.10 14.19 -37.54
N THR A 536 -21.08 15.06 -37.71
CA THR A 536 -20.99 16.19 -38.63
C THR A 536 -19.98 17.19 -38.05
N ASN A 537 -18.69 16.87 -38.15
CA ASN A 537 -17.66 17.89 -38.17
C ASN A 537 -17.46 18.30 -39.63
N GLY A 538 -18.18 19.36 -40.01
CA GLY A 538 -17.80 20.18 -41.14
C GLY A 538 -16.46 20.85 -40.82
N CYS A 539 -15.36 20.19 -41.16
CA CYS A 539 -14.07 20.82 -41.34
C CYS A 539 -13.72 20.75 -42.84
N THR A 540 -14.25 21.70 -43.59
CA THR A 540 -13.58 22.19 -44.79
C THR A 540 -12.37 23.00 -44.34
N GLY A 541 -11.17 22.49 -44.59
CA GLY A 541 -9.92 23.13 -44.21
C GLY A 541 -8.75 22.37 -44.78
N ASP A 542 -8.45 22.67 -46.05
CA ASP A 542 -7.22 22.29 -46.74
C ASP A 542 -5.98 22.71 -45.94
N ALA A 543 -5.04 21.79 -45.72
CA ALA A 543 -3.60 22.05 -45.78
C ALA A 543 -2.76 20.77 -45.54
N ASN A 544 -2.05 20.37 -46.61
CA ASN A 544 -0.75 19.70 -46.67
C ASN A 544 -0.69 18.23 -46.21
N GLY A 545 -0.42 17.22 -47.04
CA GLY A 545 0.18 17.22 -48.38
C GLY A 545 1.19 16.07 -48.47
N HIS A 546 0.72 14.85 -48.72
CA HIS A 546 1.55 13.73 -49.19
C HIS A 546 0.83 13.07 -50.38
N THR A 547 1.20 13.47 -51.58
CA THR A 547 0.85 12.78 -52.83
C THR A 547 1.88 11.70 -53.12
N GLN A 548 1.44 10.45 -53.18
CA GLN A 548 2.17 9.36 -53.82
C GLN A 548 1.60 9.08 -55.21
N ALA A 549 2.55 8.85 -56.15
CA ALA A 549 2.43 8.25 -57.48
C ALA A 549 1.82 9.13 -58.60
N PRO A 550 2.23 8.95 -59.88
CA PRO A 550 2.89 7.77 -60.45
C PRO A 550 4.17 8.01 -61.27
N THR A 551 4.87 6.90 -61.51
CA THR A 551 6.05 6.66 -62.36
C THR A 551 6.00 7.33 -63.74
N PRO A 552 7.14 7.80 -64.26
CA PRO A 552 7.42 7.71 -65.69
C PRO A 552 8.71 6.94 -66.00
N GLU A 553 8.69 6.36 -67.19
CA GLU A 553 9.60 5.38 -67.78
C GLU A 553 11.02 5.87 -68.03
N LEU A 554 11.94 4.89 -68.12
CA LEU A 554 13.29 5.02 -68.67
C LEU A 554 13.28 5.61 -70.09
N SER A 555 14.27 6.43 -70.43
CA SER A 555 15.31 6.04 -71.42
C SER A 555 16.30 7.18 -71.76
N THR A 556 17.57 6.77 -71.87
CA THR A 556 18.64 7.29 -72.74
C THR A 556 19.12 8.74 -72.56
N ALA A 557 20.20 8.94 -71.82
CA ALA A 557 21.61 9.00 -72.30
C ALA A 557 22.55 9.24 -71.11
#